data_AF-E4XCT2-F1
#
_entry.id   AF-E4XCT2-F1
#
_cell.length_a   1.000
_cell.length_b   1.000
_cell.length_c   1.000
_cell.angle_alpha   90.00
_cell.angle_beta   90.00
_cell.angle_gamma   90.00
#
_symmetry.space_group_name_H-M   'P 1'
#
loop_
_entity.id
_entity.type
_entity.pdbx_description
1 polymer ?
#
loop_
_entity_poly.entity_id
_entity_poly.type
_entity_poly.pdbx_seq_one_letter_code
_entity_poly.pdbx_strand_id
1 'polypeptide(L)'
;MSQMNQGTSFNSMNANWDLVRNFLARPENSDLVISKDEIDGILHAKPGAVELVLIGMFQFFTGKELKTLVGEYNFDFNDGEYQSRLPFHARNTASTSVKANTKITETLADGDSAREQLRNSKVLSQFELNKVITKAEHPNRFNVVPPLDTRSRKTRSSPSQKITLQPSGKSSFRASRVVSAENKPKPLQYDHFVNLKQ
;
A
#
# COMPACT_ATOMS: atom_id res chain seq x y z
N MET A 1 26.64 -13.39 -30.58
CA MET A 1 27.15 -13.21 -29.20
C MET A 1 28.15 -12.06 -29.04
N SER A 2 28.91 -11.65 -30.07
CA SER A 2 29.95 -10.58 -29.98
C SER A 2 29.45 -9.15 -29.68
N GLN A 3 28.14 -8.89 -29.71
CA GLN A 3 27.58 -7.54 -29.52
C GLN A 3 27.16 -7.23 -28.07
N MET A 4 27.10 -8.23 -27.19
CA MET A 4 26.73 -8.01 -25.79
C MET A 4 27.95 -7.59 -24.97
N ASN A 5 27.76 -6.56 -24.13
CA ASN A 5 28.80 -6.07 -23.24
C ASN A 5 29.02 -7.08 -22.11
N GLN A 6 30.26 -7.44 -21.83
CA GLN A 6 30.62 -8.31 -20.69
C GLN A 6 30.72 -7.54 -19.36
N GLY A 7 30.43 -6.23 -19.37
CA GLY A 7 30.46 -5.40 -18.16
C GLY A 7 29.34 -5.73 -17.19
N THR A 8 29.61 -5.58 -15.90
CA THR A 8 28.67 -5.83 -14.79
C THR A 8 27.92 -4.57 -14.32
N SER A 9 28.08 -3.45 -15.02
CA SER A 9 27.39 -2.20 -14.65
C SER A 9 25.90 -2.27 -14.96
N PHE A 10 25.08 -1.57 -14.17
CA PHE A 10 23.62 -1.49 -14.38
C PHE A 10 23.28 -1.03 -15.81
N ASN A 11 23.94 0.02 -16.29
CA ASN A 11 23.73 0.54 -17.65
C ASN A 11 24.13 -0.47 -18.73
N SER A 12 25.22 -1.22 -18.53
CA SER A 12 25.65 -2.27 -19.46
C SER A 12 24.64 -3.43 -19.51
N MET A 13 24.11 -3.84 -18.35
CA MET A 13 23.09 -4.88 -18.28
C MET A 13 21.78 -4.41 -18.93
N ASN A 14 21.34 -3.18 -18.66
CA ASN A 14 20.13 -2.62 -19.27
C ASN A 14 20.26 -2.55 -20.80
N ALA A 15 21.39 -2.06 -21.32
CA ALA A 15 21.66 -2.03 -22.76
C ALA A 15 21.67 -3.43 -23.40
N ASN A 16 22.22 -4.43 -22.71
CA ASN A 16 22.18 -5.82 -23.19
C ASN A 16 20.74 -6.36 -23.24
N TRP A 17 19.92 -6.06 -22.23
CA TRP A 17 18.51 -6.45 -22.21
C TRP A 17 17.69 -5.73 -23.29
N ASP A 18 18.00 -4.48 -23.62
CA ASP A 18 17.40 -3.79 -24.76
C ASP A 18 17.72 -4.50 -26.09
N LEU A 19 18.95 -5.00 -26.28
CA LEU A 19 19.31 -5.81 -27.46
C LEU A 19 18.49 -7.11 -27.52
N VAL A 20 18.34 -7.81 -26.39
CA VAL A 20 17.52 -9.03 -26.31
C VAL A 20 16.06 -8.71 -26.64
N ARG A 21 15.51 -7.64 -26.06
CA ARG A 21 14.13 -7.21 -26.31
C ARG A 21 13.89 -6.87 -27.77
N ASN A 22 14.81 -6.15 -28.40
CA ASN A 22 14.73 -5.82 -29.82
C ASN A 22 14.85 -7.05 -30.73
N PHE A 23 15.63 -8.05 -30.32
CA PHE A 23 15.72 -9.33 -31.03
C PHE A 23 14.41 -10.14 -30.95
N LEU A 24 13.76 -10.13 -29.79
CA LEU A 24 12.50 -10.84 -29.58
C LEU A 24 11.29 -10.10 -30.14
N ALA A 25 11.36 -8.78 -30.28
CA ALA A 25 10.32 -7.97 -30.92
C ALA A 25 10.23 -8.16 -32.45
N ARG A 26 11.07 -9.02 -33.04
CA ARG A 26 11.02 -9.31 -34.48
C ARG A 26 9.71 -10.04 -34.84
N PRO A 27 9.22 -9.90 -36.09
CA PRO A 27 7.95 -10.49 -36.49
C PRO A 27 7.88 -12.01 -36.30
N GLU A 28 9.01 -12.71 -36.37
CA GLU A 28 9.05 -14.16 -36.17
C GLU A 28 8.83 -14.58 -34.72
N ASN A 29 9.04 -13.67 -33.76
CA ASN A 29 8.97 -13.92 -32.32
C ASN A 29 7.95 -13.02 -31.60
N SER A 30 7.01 -12.41 -32.34
CA SER A 30 6.12 -11.37 -31.82
C SER A 30 5.23 -11.80 -30.66
N ASP A 31 5.00 -13.11 -30.51
CA ASP A 31 4.17 -13.67 -29.45
C ASP A 31 4.91 -13.68 -28.09
N LEU A 32 6.24 -13.56 -28.09
CA LEU A 32 7.06 -13.47 -26.89
C LEU A 32 7.37 -12.00 -26.56
N VAL A 33 6.49 -11.38 -25.77
CA VAL A 33 6.66 -10.01 -25.30
C VAL A 33 7.25 -9.99 -23.89
N ILE A 34 8.48 -9.48 -23.76
CA ILE A 34 9.07 -9.16 -22.46
C ILE A 34 8.73 -7.71 -22.11
N SER A 35 8.06 -7.53 -20.98
CA SER A 35 7.69 -6.22 -20.44
C SER A 35 8.91 -5.49 -19.87
N LYS A 36 8.83 -4.15 -19.81
CA LYS A 36 9.90 -3.34 -19.19
C LYS A 36 10.02 -3.63 -17.69
N ASP A 37 8.91 -3.96 -17.04
CA ASP A 37 8.86 -4.21 -15.60
C ASP A 37 9.56 -5.53 -15.23
N GLU A 38 9.49 -6.55 -16.09
CA GLU A 38 10.27 -7.80 -15.92
C GLU A 38 11.76 -7.56 -16.04
N ILE A 39 12.19 -6.77 -17.04
CA ILE A 39 13.60 -6.40 -17.22
C ILE A 39 14.08 -5.60 -16.00
N ASP A 40 13.30 -4.63 -15.54
CA ASP A 40 13.60 -3.84 -14.34
C ASP A 40 13.70 -4.75 -13.09
N GLY A 41 12.78 -5.71 -12.96
CA GLY A 41 12.83 -6.74 -11.93
C GLY A 41 14.12 -7.56 -11.98
N ILE A 42 14.56 -7.98 -13.16
CA ILE A 42 15.82 -8.71 -13.36
C ILE A 42 17.03 -7.84 -12.97
N LEU A 43 17.07 -6.59 -13.45
CA LEU A 43 18.15 -5.66 -13.16
C LEU A 43 18.28 -5.35 -11.66
N HIS A 44 17.16 -5.35 -10.95
CA HIS A 44 17.10 -5.15 -9.50
C HIS A 44 17.17 -6.45 -8.69
N ALA A 45 17.49 -7.58 -9.32
CA ALA A 45 17.57 -8.90 -8.68
C ALA A 45 16.32 -9.23 -7.84
N LYS A 46 15.15 -8.85 -8.35
CA LYS A 46 13.87 -9.18 -7.71
C LYS A 46 13.62 -10.68 -7.83
N PRO A 47 13.23 -11.35 -6.73
CA PRO A 47 12.97 -12.79 -6.78
C PRO A 47 11.81 -13.08 -7.74
N GLY A 48 11.96 -14.10 -8.59
CA GLY A 48 10.95 -14.50 -9.57
C GLY A 48 11.01 -13.75 -10.91
N ALA A 49 11.75 -12.64 -11.02
CA ALA A 49 11.79 -11.86 -12.25
C ALA A 49 12.51 -12.59 -13.39
N VAL A 50 13.64 -13.22 -13.10
CA VAL A 50 14.43 -13.98 -14.08
C VAL A 50 13.66 -15.24 -14.47
N GLU A 51 13.09 -15.92 -13.48
CA GLU A 51 12.33 -17.15 -13.65
C GLU A 51 11.12 -16.93 -14.55
N LEU A 52 10.37 -15.83 -14.34
CA LEU A 52 9.23 -15.46 -15.17
C LEU A 52 9.61 -15.34 -16.65
N VAL A 53 10.69 -14.60 -16.95
CA VAL A 53 11.17 -14.42 -18.33
C VAL A 53 11.68 -15.74 -18.91
N LEU A 54 12.43 -16.54 -18.14
CA LEU A 54 12.94 -17.83 -18.60
C LEU A 54 11.83 -18.84 -18.89
N ILE A 55 10.79 -18.89 -18.06
CA ILE A 55 9.62 -19.74 -18.28
C ILE A 55 8.93 -19.31 -19.58
N GLY A 56 8.69 -18.01 -19.77
CA GLY A 56 8.09 -17.49 -21.00
C GLY A 56 8.90 -17.84 -22.25
N MET A 57 10.22 -17.63 -22.21
CA MET A 57 11.13 -18.02 -23.30
C MET A 57 11.09 -19.53 -23.56
N PHE A 58 11.15 -20.35 -22.51
CA PHE A 58 11.15 -21.79 -22.64
C PHE A 58 9.84 -22.29 -23.27
N GLN A 59 8.70 -21.82 -22.78
CA GLN A 59 7.39 -22.22 -23.29
C GLN A 59 7.23 -21.79 -24.75
N PHE A 60 7.68 -20.58 -25.10
CA PHE A 60 7.66 -20.09 -26.47
C PHE A 60 8.53 -20.92 -27.42
N PHE A 61 9.80 -21.15 -27.08
CA PHE A 61 10.74 -21.85 -27.97
C PHE A 61 10.51 -23.35 -28.06
N THR A 62 9.96 -23.98 -27.01
CA THR A 62 9.77 -25.43 -26.96
C THR A 62 8.34 -25.87 -27.23
N GLY A 63 7.37 -24.95 -27.18
CA GLY A 63 5.95 -25.24 -27.26
C GLY A 63 5.42 -26.10 -26.09
N LYS A 64 6.22 -26.27 -25.03
CA LYS A 64 5.87 -27.09 -23.86
C LYS A 64 5.43 -26.19 -22.73
N GLU A 65 4.25 -26.44 -22.18
CA GLU A 65 3.79 -25.77 -20.97
C GLU A 65 4.59 -26.25 -19.76
N LEU A 66 5.19 -25.30 -19.05
CA LEU A 66 5.91 -25.58 -17.83
C LEU A 66 4.91 -25.51 -16.67
N LYS A 67 4.68 -26.63 -16.00
CA LYS A 67 3.80 -26.69 -14.83
C LYS A 67 4.51 -26.04 -13.65
N THR A 68 4.34 -24.73 -13.49
CA THR A 68 4.75 -24.01 -12.29
C THR A 68 3.70 -24.21 -11.20
N LEU A 69 4.12 -24.23 -9.93
CA LEU A 69 3.18 -24.24 -8.83
C LEU A 69 2.50 -22.86 -8.77
N VAL A 70 1.17 -22.85 -8.63
CA VAL A 70 0.41 -21.61 -8.46
C VAL A 70 0.93 -20.89 -7.21
N GLY A 71 1.46 -19.67 -7.39
CA GLY A 71 2.02 -18.86 -6.31
C GLY A 71 3.52 -19.02 -6.05
N GLU A 72 4.25 -19.81 -6.86
CA GLU A 72 5.71 -19.97 -6.74
C GLU A 72 6.48 -18.70 -7.15
N TYR A 73 5.94 -17.96 -8.12
CA TYR A 73 6.51 -16.71 -8.60
C TYR A 73 5.49 -15.58 -8.40
N ASN A 74 5.90 -14.54 -7.66
CA ASN A 74 5.12 -13.33 -7.50
C ASN A 74 5.28 -12.48 -8.77
N PHE A 75 4.21 -12.36 -9.55
CA PHE A 75 4.18 -11.58 -10.78
C PHE A 75 4.18 -10.06 -10.54
N ASP A 76 3.92 -9.64 -9.31
CA ASP A 76 4.03 -8.26 -8.89
C ASP A 76 5.38 -8.02 -8.22
N PHE A 77 6.24 -7.20 -8.84
CA PHE A 77 7.51 -6.75 -8.26
C PHE A 77 7.34 -5.69 -7.15
N ASN A 78 6.10 -5.49 -6.70
CA ASN A 78 5.73 -4.49 -5.71
C ASN A 78 5.73 -5.09 -4.29
N ASP A 79 5.96 -4.26 -3.27
CA ASP A 79 5.92 -4.67 -1.87
C ASP A 79 4.49 -4.79 -1.29
N GLY A 80 3.47 -4.86 -2.16
CA GLY A 80 2.06 -4.83 -1.78
C GLY A 80 1.65 -5.96 -0.83
N GLU A 81 2.14 -7.17 -1.06
CA GLU A 81 1.91 -8.31 -0.14
C GLU A 81 2.53 -8.09 1.24
N TYR A 82 3.70 -7.46 1.29
CA TYR A 82 4.34 -7.12 2.55
C TYR A 82 3.50 -6.06 3.29
N GLN A 83 3.08 -5.00 2.58
CA GLN A 83 2.26 -3.94 3.15
C GLN A 83 0.88 -4.43 3.64
N SER A 84 0.28 -5.42 2.97
CA SER A 84 -1.01 -5.97 3.39
C SER A 84 -0.91 -6.76 4.70
N ARG A 85 0.20 -7.48 4.92
CA ARG A 85 0.47 -8.25 6.15
C ARG A 85 0.83 -7.36 7.35
N LEU A 86 1.28 -6.13 7.12
CA LEU A 86 1.61 -5.21 8.20
C LEU A 86 0.36 -4.72 8.95
N PRO A 87 0.43 -4.54 10.28
CA PRO A 87 -0.64 -3.91 11.04
C PRO A 87 -0.80 -2.44 10.61
N PHE A 88 -2.02 -1.91 10.71
CA PHE A 88 -2.38 -0.57 10.18
C PHE A 88 -1.41 0.55 10.57
N HIS A 89 -0.90 0.55 11.81
CA HIS A 89 0.01 1.58 12.30
C HIS A 89 1.45 1.47 11.77
N ALA A 90 1.83 0.30 11.25
CA ALA A 90 3.15 0.04 10.67
C ALA A 90 3.16 0.12 9.13
N ARG A 91 1.99 0.19 8.49
CA ARG A 91 1.87 0.42 7.05
C ARG A 91 2.41 1.80 6.68
N ASN A 92 3.00 1.91 5.49
CA ASN A 92 3.49 3.19 5.00
C ASN A 92 2.33 4.20 4.87
N THR A 93 2.59 5.44 5.28
CA THR A 93 1.67 6.55 5.00
C THR A 93 1.76 6.94 3.52
N ALA A 94 0.70 7.55 2.97
CA ALA A 94 0.73 8.08 1.60
C ALA A 94 1.98 8.94 1.33
N SER A 95 2.31 9.86 2.26
CA SER A 95 3.49 10.72 2.13
C SER A 95 4.80 9.92 2.12
N THR A 96 4.92 8.88 2.95
CA THR A 96 6.10 8.01 2.97
C THR A 96 6.23 7.22 1.67
N SER A 97 5.14 6.63 1.18
CA SER A 97 5.14 5.85 -0.08
C SER A 97 5.41 6.72 -1.30
N VAL A 98 4.81 7.91 -1.37
CA VAL A 98 5.10 8.87 -2.45
C VAL A 98 6.57 9.27 -2.39
N LYS A 99 7.09 9.66 -1.23
CA LYS A 99 8.50 10.07 -1.09
C LYS A 99 9.49 8.95 -1.45
N ALA A 100 9.17 7.70 -1.11
CA ALA A 100 9.99 6.56 -1.50
C ALA A 100 9.99 6.33 -3.02
N ASN A 101 8.88 6.61 -3.69
CA ASN A 101 8.68 6.38 -5.12
C ASN A 101 9.05 7.59 -6.01
N THR A 102 9.20 8.80 -5.45
CA THR A 102 9.58 10.04 -6.14
C THR A 102 11.02 10.45 -5.84
N LYS A 103 11.99 9.56 -6.10
CA LYS A 103 13.38 9.88 -5.78
C LYS A 103 13.88 10.93 -6.78
N ILE A 104 14.36 12.08 -6.27
CA ILE A 104 14.86 13.21 -7.08
C ILE A 104 15.87 12.74 -8.15
N THR A 105 16.71 11.76 -7.81
CA THR A 105 17.70 11.19 -8.73
C THR A 105 17.08 10.44 -9.92
N GLU A 106 15.92 9.82 -9.74
CA GLU A 106 15.19 9.09 -10.78
C GLU A 106 14.47 10.09 -11.71
N THR A 107 13.82 11.12 -11.13
CA THR A 107 13.22 12.23 -11.90
C THR A 107 14.27 12.97 -12.74
N LEU A 108 15.47 13.18 -12.20
CA LEU A 108 16.58 13.80 -12.93
C LEU A 108 17.19 12.89 -14.02
N ALA A 109 17.12 11.57 -13.85
CA ALA A 109 17.70 10.61 -14.78
C ALA A 109 16.77 10.28 -15.95
N ASP A 110 15.50 9.95 -15.67
CA ASP A 110 14.52 9.53 -16.68
C ASP A 110 13.77 10.71 -17.31
N GLY A 111 13.63 11.84 -16.59
CA GLY A 111 12.97 13.06 -17.09
C GLY A 111 11.47 12.93 -17.42
N ASP A 112 10.86 11.77 -17.19
CA ASP A 112 9.46 11.49 -17.53
C ASP A 112 8.50 11.81 -16.38
N SER A 113 8.14 13.09 -16.27
CA SER A 113 7.21 13.60 -15.28
C SER A 113 5.82 12.93 -15.32
N ALA A 114 5.39 12.46 -16.49
CA ALA A 114 4.06 11.87 -16.66
C ALA A 114 4.00 10.46 -16.05
N ARG A 115 5.04 9.65 -16.25
CA ARG A 115 5.16 8.34 -15.60
C ARG A 115 5.25 8.48 -14.08
N GLU A 116 5.98 9.48 -13.59
CA GLU A 116 6.06 9.76 -12.15
C GLU A 116 4.69 10.13 -11.57
N GLN A 117 3.96 11.04 -12.22
CA GLN A 117 2.61 11.41 -11.81
C GLN A 117 1.66 10.20 -11.79
N LEU A 118 1.76 9.31 -12.78
CA LEU A 118 0.97 8.08 -12.83
C LEU A 118 1.34 7.11 -11.69
N ARG A 119 2.62 6.95 -11.38
CA ARG A 119 3.07 6.15 -10.22
C ARG A 119 2.52 6.72 -8.91
N ASN A 120 2.60 8.04 -8.74
CA ASN A 120 2.12 8.72 -7.54
C ASN A 120 0.61 8.63 -7.39
N SER A 121 -0.15 8.81 -8.47
CA SER A 121 -1.60 8.68 -8.44
C SER A 121 -2.02 7.26 -8.04
N LYS A 122 -1.34 6.23 -8.55
CA LYS A 122 -1.57 4.83 -8.17
C LYS A 122 -1.36 4.61 -6.67
N VAL A 123 -0.28 5.15 -6.10
CA VAL A 123 0.00 5.06 -4.64
C VAL A 123 -1.12 5.71 -3.83
N LEU A 124 -1.56 6.91 -4.22
CA LEU A 124 -2.62 7.64 -3.53
C LEU A 124 -3.96 6.90 -3.61
N SER A 125 -4.33 6.40 -4.80
CA SER A 125 -5.54 5.60 -4.98
C SER A 125 -5.54 4.35 -4.11
N GLN A 126 -4.42 3.63 -4.05
CA GLN A 126 -4.28 2.45 -3.18
C GLN A 126 -4.44 2.82 -1.70
N PHE A 127 -3.89 3.96 -1.27
CA PHE A 127 -4.01 4.42 0.11
C PHE A 127 -5.46 4.76 0.49
N GLU A 128 -6.21 5.41 -0.40
CA GLU A 128 -7.63 5.69 -0.18
C GLU A 128 -8.46 4.41 -0.10
N LEU A 129 -8.21 3.43 -0.98
CA LEU A 129 -8.84 2.10 -0.89
C LEU A 129 -8.54 1.43 0.45
N ASN A 130 -7.28 1.43 0.89
CA ASN A 130 -6.88 0.85 2.16
C ASN A 130 -7.58 1.53 3.34
N LYS A 131 -7.79 2.84 3.31
CA LYS A 131 -8.57 3.55 4.35
C LYS A 131 -10.01 3.08 4.40
N VAL A 132 -10.66 2.93 3.24
CA VAL A 132 -12.06 2.47 3.16
C VAL A 132 -12.18 1.06 3.73
N ILE A 133 -11.29 0.15 3.33
CA ILE A 133 -11.23 -1.23 3.83
C ILE A 133 -11.01 -1.24 5.35
N THR A 134 -10.01 -0.51 5.85
CA THR A 134 -9.71 -0.47 7.30
C THR A 134 -10.88 0.09 8.12
N LYS A 135 -11.60 1.08 7.58
CA LYS A 135 -12.81 1.63 8.23
C LYS A 135 -13.94 0.60 8.29
N ALA A 136 -14.11 -0.19 7.23
CA ALA A 136 -15.11 -1.25 7.18
C ALA A 136 -14.77 -2.41 8.13
N GLU A 137 -13.50 -2.79 8.26
CA GLU A 137 -13.01 -3.85 9.16
C GLU A 137 -13.08 -3.44 10.64
N HIS A 138 -12.89 -2.15 10.94
CA HIS A 138 -12.82 -1.64 12.32
C HIS A 138 -13.76 -0.44 12.58
N PRO A 139 -15.10 -0.62 12.45
CA PRO A 139 -16.06 0.48 12.52
C PRO A 139 -16.06 1.18 13.89
N ASN A 140 -15.86 0.43 14.97
CA ASN A 140 -15.82 0.96 16.34
C ASN A 140 -14.63 1.88 16.58
N ARG A 141 -13.46 1.59 15.97
CA ARG A 141 -12.25 2.41 16.12
C ARG A 141 -12.39 3.75 15.39
N PHE A 142 -13.10 3.76 14.26
CA PHE A 142 -13.24 4.93 13.40
C PHE A 142 -14.59 5.64 13.55
N ASN A 143 -15.42 5.26 14.52
CA ASN A 143 -16.75 5.81 14.75
C ASN A 143 -17.60 5.85 13.46
N VAL A 144 -17.50 4.80 12.64
CA VAL A 144 -18.24 4.72 11.38
C VAL A 144 -19.72 4.57 11.72
N VAL A 145 -20.52 5.57 11.34
CA VAL A 145 -21.96 5.54 11.56
C VAL A 145 -22.55 4.46 10.67
N PRO A 146 -23.29 3.48 11.22
CA PRO A 146 -23.94 2.45 10.42
C PRO A 146 -24.90 3.08 9.40
N PRO A 147 -25.05 2.49 8.21
CA PRO A 147 -26.01 2.96 7.21
C PRO A 147 -27.43 3.02 7.79
N LEU A 148 -28.21 4.02 7.36
CA LEU A 148 -29.50 4.42 7.96
C LEU A 148 -30.48 3.26 8.18
N ASP A 149 -30.45 2.25 7.29
CA ASP A 149 -31.29 1.06 7.35
C ASP A 149 -31.07 0.21 8.62
N THR A 150 -29.82 0.13 9.10
CA THR A 150 -29.47 -0.61 10.33
C THR A 150 -29.69 0.21 11.60
N ARG A 151 -29.94 1.52 11.48
CA ARG A 151 -30.12 2.44 12.61
C ARG A 151 -31.51 2.33 13.24
N SER A 152 -32.45 1.65 12.57
CA SER A 152 -33.86 1.57 12.95
C SER A 152 -34.24 0.20 13.54
N ARG A 153 -33.73 -0.14 14.71
CA ARG A 153 -34.49 -0.92 15.73
C ARG A 153 -33.80 -0.92 17.10
N LYS A 154 -33.71 0.24 17.76
CA LYS A 154 -33.87 0.20 19.21
C LYS A 154 -35.34 -0.08 19.48
N THR A 155 -35.71 -1.35 19.56
CA THR A 155 -36.96 -1.72 20.21
C THR A 155 -36.92 -1.04 21.57
N ARG A 156 -37.89 -0.15 21.82
CA ARG A 156 -38.17 0.29 23.19
C ARG A 156 -38.39 -1.00 23.96
N SER A 157 -37.48 -1.34 24.87
CA SER A 157 -37.77 -2.37 25.86
C SER A 157 -39.06 -1.93 26.56
N SER A 158 -40.12 -2.70 26.36
CA SER A 158 -41.36 -2.53 27.11
C SER A 158 -41.01 -2.50 28.60
N PRO A 159 -41.56 -1.57 29.40
CA PRO A 159 -41.32 -1.57 30.83
C PRO A 159 -41.97 -2.83 31.39
N SER A 160 -41.14 -3.85 31.66
CA SER A 160 -41.59 -5.04 32.37
C SER A 160 -41.91 -4.56 33.79
N GLN A 161 -43.19 -4.39 34.08
CA GLN A 161 -43.72 -4.12 35.41
C GLN A 161 -43.36 -5.29 36.31
N LYS A 162 -42.19 -5.26 36.93
CA LYS A 162 -41.97 -6.02 38.17
C LYS A 162 -42.68 -5.26 39.28
N ILE A 163 -43.90 -5.70 39.59
CA ILE A 163 -44.57 -5.40 40.84
C ILE A 163 -43.64 -5.87 41.96
N THR A 164 -42.90 -4.93 42.55
CA THR A 164 -42.15 -5.15 43.78
C THR A 164 -43.00 -4.60 44.91
N LEU A 165 -43.57 -5.51 45.70
CA LEU A 165 -44.19 -5.18 46.97
C LEU A 165 -43.13 -4.54 47.87
N GLN A 166 -43.32 -3.26 48.19
CA GLN A 166 -42.52 -2.57 49.21
C GLN A 166 -42.88 -3.11 50.60
N PRO A 167 -41.91 -3.13 51.52
CA PRO A 167 -42.16 -2.64 52.85
C PRO A 167 -41.42 -1.33 53.09
N SER A 168 -42.15 -0.42 53.70
CA SER A 168 -41.78 0.92 54.12
C SER A 168 -40.66 0.91 55.17
N GLY A 169 -39.68 1.82 55.01
CA GLY A 169 -38.62 2.06 55.98
C GLY A 169 -37.88 3.36 55.64
N LYS A 170 -37.72 4.24 56.62
CA LYS A 170 -37.47 5.68 56.48
C LYS A 170 -36.00 6.05 56.23
N SER A 171 -35.80 7.31 55.77
CA SER A 171 -34.64 8.19 56.00
C SER A 171 -33.41 7.99 55.10
N SER A 172 -33.24 8.79 54.02
CA SER A 172 -32.58 10.11 53.99
C SER A 172 -31.08 10.08 54.34
N PHE A 173 -30.21 10.24 53.34
CA PHE A 173 -29.10 11.22 53.34
C PHE A 173 -28.68 11.57 51.90
N ARG A 174 -28.39 12.86 51.70
CA ARG A 174 -28.08 13.57 50.46
C ARG A 174 -26.59 13.95 50.46
N ALA A 175 -25.89 13.77 49.34
CA ALA A 175 -24.71 14.55 48.95
C ALA A 175 -24.49 14.35 47.44
N SER A 176 -24.85 15.32 46.59
CA SER A 176 -24.06 16.51 46.21
C SER A 176 -23.02 16.22 45.14
N ARG A 177 -23.28 16.86 44.00
CA ARG A 177 -22.55 16.93 42.73
C ARG A 177 -21.23 17.68 42.93
N VAL A 178 -20.12 17.17 42.39
CA VAL A 178 -18.91 17.97 42.12
C VAL A 178 -18.47 17.71 40.68
N VAL A 179 -18.38 18.81 39.94
CA VAL A 179 -17.90 18.93 38.55
C VAL A 179 -16.45 19.44 38.63
N SER A 180 -15.68 19.12 37.58
CA SER A 180 -14.45 19.78 37.09
C SER A 180 -13.13 19.06 37.32
N ALA A 181 -12.54 18.59 36.21
CA ALA A 181 -11.12 18.77 35.90
C ALA A 181 -10.93 18.62 34.38
N GLU A 182 -11.01 19.73 33.65
CA GLU A 182 -10.62 19.82 32.24
C GLU A 182 -9.20 20.41 32.19
N ASN A 183 -8.19 19.55 32.09
CA ASN A 183 -6.80 19.96 31.88
C ASN A 183 -6.53 20.08 30.38
N LYS A 184 -6.45 21.31 29.86
CA LYS A 184 -5.93 21.59 28.52
C LYS A 184 -4.40 21.75 28.59
N PRO A 185 -3.61 21.05 27.74
CA PRO A 185 -2.21 21.40 27.56
C PRO A 185 -2.06 22.60 26.61
N LYS A 186 -1.12 23.50 26.94
CA LYS A 186 -0.76 24.69 26.14
C LYS A 186 0.01 24.29 24.86
N PRO A 187 -0.10 25.06 23.75
CA PRO A 187 0.71 24.83 22.57
C PRO A 187 2.17 25.31 22.76
N LEU A 188 3.12 24.51 22.27
CA LEU A 188 4.54 24.82 22.18
C LEU A 188 4.77 25.92 21.13
N GLN A 189 5.35 27.05 21.54
CA GLN A 189 5.96 28.03 20.63
C GLN A 189 7.31 27.49 20.16
N TYR A 190 7.54 27.50 18.84
CA TYR A 190 8.87 27.31 18.27
C TYR A 190 9.50 28.68 18.03
N ASP A 191 10.56 28.98 18.78
CA ASP A 191 11.41 30.14 18.53
C ASP A 191 12.17 29.95 17.20
N HIS A 192 12.06 30.96 16.35
CA HIS A 192 12.88 31.11 15.15
C HIS A 192 14.32 31.44 15.54
N PHE A 193 15.26 30.59 15.12
CA PHE A 193 16.68 30.88 15.23
C PHE A 193 17.36 30.92 13.85
N VAL A 194 17.96 32.09 13.63
CA VAL A 194 19.20 32.38 12.90
C VAL A 194 19.13 32.63 11.38
N ASN A 195 19.18 33.93 11.08
CA ASN A 195 19.79 34.51 9.88
C ASN A 195 21.21 33.99 9.67
N LEU A 196 21.52 33.50 8.47
CA LEU A 196 22.87 33.40 7.93
C LEU A 196 22.87 34.02 6.53
N LYS A 197 23.34 35.27 6.46
CA LYS A 197 23.91 35.88 5.25
C LYS A 197 25.38 36.16 5.55
N GLN A 198 26.27 35.45 4.85
CA GLN A 198 27.51 35.97 4.29
C GLN A 198 27.71 35.27 2.95
#